data_AF-A0A373NQ83-F1
#
_entry.id   AF-A0A373NQ83-F1
#
_cell.length_a   1.000
_cell.length_b   1.000
_cell.length_c   1.000
_cell.angle_alpha   90.00
_cell.angle_beta   90.00
_cell.angle_gamma   90.00
#
_symmetry.space_group_name_H-M   'P 1'
#
loop_
_entity.id
_entity.type
_entity.pdbx_description
1 polymer ?
#
loop_
_entity_poly.entity_id
_entity_poly.type
_entity_poly.pdbx_seq_one_letter_code
_entity_poly.pdbx_strand_id
1 'polypeptide(L)' 'MDDYKDFSEDERIFYLREAGFDSREKELFRLRVYEEKTLAEASEIMGYSTRTVDRINRKLKKKIMKVAPMYCRGFSLY' A
#
# COMPACT_ATOMS: atom_id res chain seq x y z
N MET A 1 -16.94 -12.10 11.49
CA MET A 1 -15.48 -11.94 11.57
C MET A 1 -15.03 -11.84 10.14
N ASP A 2 -14.99 -10.61 9.62
CA ASP A 2 -14.70 -10.32 8.23
C ASP A 2 -13.35 -10.91 7.82
N ASP A 3 -13.39 -11.86 6.89
CA ASP A 3 -12.24 -12.35 6.13
C ASP A 3 -11.64 -11.19 5.32
N TYR A 4 -10.96 -10.26 5.98
CA TYR A 4 -10.00 -9.34 5.36
C TYR A 4 -8.81 -10.21 4.94
N LYS A 5 -8.98 -10.86 3.79
CA LYS A 5 -7.93 -11.69 3.21
C LYS A 5 -6.75 -10.78 2.88
N ASP A 6 -5.71 -10.90 3.70
CA ASP A 6 -4.36 -10.47 3.40
C ASP A 6 -4.05 -10.75 1.93
N PHE A 7 -3.48 -9.77 1.23
CA PHE A 7 -2.94 -9.98 -0.11
C PHE A 7 -2.11 -11.27 -0.12
N SER A 8 -2.38 -12.18 -1.04
CA SER A 8 -1.54 -13.38 -1.19
C SER A 8 -0.13 -12.95 -1.59
N GLU A 9 0.88 -13.77 -1.31
CA GLU A 9 2.27 -13.43 -1.64
C GLU A 9 2.44 -13.13 -3.14
N ASP A 10 1.73 -13.86 -4.00
CA ASP A 10 1.69 -13.64 -5.45
C ASP A 10 1.11 -12.27 -5.81
N GLU A 11 0.04 -11.84 -5.14
CA GLU A 11 -0.56 -10.52 -5.35
C GLU A 11 0.39 -9.41 -4.91
N ARG A 12 1.09 -9.57 -3.78
CA ARG A 12 2.09 -8.61 -3.30
C ARG A 12 3.22 -8.44 -4.31
N ILE A 13 3.72 -9.55 -4.86
CA ILE A 13 4.77 -9.56 -5.89
C ILE A 13 4.26 -8.94 -7.18
N PHE A 14 3.04 -9.25 -7.60
CA PHE A 14 2.40 -8.68 -8.78
C PHE A 14 2.34 -7.15 -8.70
N TYR A 15 1.84 -6.58 -7.59
CA TYR A 15 1.77 -5.13 -7.44
C TYR A 15 3.13 -4.46 -7.38
N LEU A 16 4.13 -5.05 -6.71
CA LEU A 16 5.47 -4.50 -6.67
C LEU A 16 6.15 -4.41 -8.05
N ARG A 17 5.78 -5.30 -8.98
CA ARG A 17 6.31 -5.34 -10.35
C ARG A 17 5.48 -4.47 -11.29
N GLU A 18 4.16 -4.68 -11.32
CA GLU A 18 3.28 -4.13 -12.36
C GLU A 18 2.74 -2.74 -12.05
N ALA A 19 2.61 -2.37 -10.76
CA ALA A 19 1.98 -1.09 -10.39
C ALA A 19 2.86 0.15 -10.68
N GLY A 20 4.13 -0.02 -11.06
CA GLY A 20 5.03 1.09 -11.41
C GLY A 20 5.28 2.04 -10.23
N PHE A 21 5.42 1.49 -9.03
CA PHE A 21 5.69 2.26 -7.82
C PHE A 21 7.08 2.92 -7.85
N ASP A 22 7.15 4.16 -7.37
CA ASP A 22 8.42 4.82 -7.06
C ASP A 22 9.04 4.27 -5.76
N SER A 23 10.27 4.67 -5.43
CA SER A 23 10.96 4.13 -4.24
C SER A 23 10.19 4.34 -2.94
N ARG A 24 9.53 5.49 -2.78
CA ARG A 24 8.78 5.86 -1.57
C ARG A 24 7.47 5.10 -1.48
N GLU A 25 6.80 4.91 -2.62
CA GLU A 25 5.60 4.09 -2.73
C GLU A 25 5.91 2.62 -2.44
N LYS A 26 7.02 2.07 -2.96
CA LYS A 26 7.46 0.69 -2.66
C LYS A 26 7.75 0.49 -1.19
N GLU A 27 8.41 1.45 -0.55
CA GLU A 27 8.72 1.42 0.87
C GLU A 27 7.43 1.45 1.71
N LEU A 28 6.52 2.38 1.42
CA LEU A 28 5.22 2.44 2.11
C LEU A 28 4.38 1.17 1.88
N PHE A 29 4.40 0.62 0.67
CA PHE A 29 3.71 -0.63 0.35
C PHE A 29 4.25 -1.80 1.19
N ARG A 30 5.58 -1.90 1.32
CA ARG A 30 6.22 -2.95 2.12
C ARG A 30 5.83 -2.86 3.59
N LEU A 31 5.97 -1.68 4.19
CA LEU A 31 5.61 -1.44 5.58
C LEU A 31 4.14 -1.80 5.85
N ARG A 32 3.25 -1.44 4.93
CA ARG A 32 1.81 -1.65 5.08
C ARG A 32 1.34 -3.08 4.85
N VAL A 33 1.96 -3.79 3.90
CA VAL A 33 1.46 -5.08 3.42
C VAL A 33 2.27 -6.27 3.94
N TYR A 34 3.56 -6.07 4.23
CA TYR A 34 4.42 -7.12 4.80
C TYR A 34 4.58 -7.00 6.30
N GLU A 35 4.64 -5.77 6.83
CA GLU A 35 4.86 -5.51 8.26
C GLU A 35 3.59 -5.03 8.98
N GLU A 36 2.45 -5.00 8.27
CA GLU A 36 1.12 -4.60 8.78
C GLU A 36 1.10 -3.25 9.52
N LYS A 37 2.03 -2.35 9.19
CA LYS A 37 2.14 -1.05 9.84
C LYS A 37 0.99 -0.13 9.48
N THR A 38 0.54 0.62 10.48
CA THR A 38 -0.39 1.73 10.28
C THR A 38 0.28 2.87 9.51
N LEU A 39 -0.51 3.80 8.96
CA LEU A 39 0.05 5.00 8.30
C LEU A 39 0.84 5.88 9.28
N ALA A 40 0.48 5.87 10.57
CA ALA A 40 1.19 6.61 11.61
C ALA A 40 2.57 6.01 11.86
N GLU A 41 2.66 4.70 12.12
CA GLU A 41 3.94 4.01 12.31
C GLU A 41 4.82 4.10 11.05
N ALA A 42 4.22 3.94 9.86
CA ALA A 42 4.96 4.11 8.61
C ALA A 42 5.50 5.55 8.46
N SER A 43 4.77 6.55 8.96
CA SER A 43 5.24 7.95 8.93
C SER A 43 6.44 8.17 9.85
N GLU A 44 6.45 7.53 11.02
CA GLU A 44 7.58 7.56 11.94
C GLU A 44 8.80 6.85 11.33
N ILE A 45 8.61 5.65 10.76
CA ILE A 45 9.69 4.85 10.16
C ILE A 45 10.29 5.55 8.93
N MET A 46 9.45 6.08 8.03
CA MET A 46 9.91 6.77 6.83
C MET A 46 10.43 8.19 7.11
N GLY A 47 10.30 8.69 8.35
CA GLY A 47 10.70 10.05 8.73
C GLY A 47 9.90 11.15 8.02
N TYR A 48 8.66 10.86 7.60
CA TYR A 48 7.80 11.80 6.90
C TYR A 48 6.64 12.28 7.78
N SER A 49 6.13 13.48 7.52
CA SER A 49 4.87 13.89 8.14
C SER A 49 3.72 12.98 7.69
N THR A 50 2.76 12.74 8.57
CA THR A 50 1.55 11.96 8.31
C THR A 50 0.84 12.41 7.03
N ARG A 51 0.77 13.74 6.78
CA ARG A 51 0.19 14.32 5.55
C ARG A 51 0.95 13.94 4.27
N THR A 52 2.27 13.78 4.37
CA THR A 52 3.10 13.35 3.25
C THR A 52 2.87 11.88 2.95
N VAL A 53 2.83 11.03 3.98
CA VAL A 53 2.52 9.60 3.85
C VAL A 53 1.12 9.40 3.29
N ASP A 54 0.13 10.16 3.74
CA ASP A 54 -1.22 10.09 3.20
C ASP A 54 -1.25 10.41 1.69
N ARG A 55 -0.49 11.43 1.25
CA ARG A 55 -0.36 11.76 -0.17
C ARG A 55 0.28 10.63 -0.99
N ILE A 56 1.30 9.97 -0.44
CA ILE A 56 1.95 8.79 -1.06
C ILE A 56 0.94 7.64 -1.15
N ASN A 57 0.24 7.36 -0.05
CA ASN A 57 -0.79 6.33 0.03
C ASN A 57 -1.88 6.52 -1.03
N ARG A 58 -2.36 7.75 -1.24
CA ARG A 58 -3.32 8.06 -2.31
C ARG A 58 -2.77 7.81 -3.71
N LYS A 59 -1.49 8.14 -3.98
CA LYS A 59 -0.86 7.87 -5.28
C LYS A 59 -0.71 6.38 -5.54
N LEU A 60 -0.23 5.65 -4.52
CA LEU A 60 -0.09 4.20 -4.53
C LEU A 60 -1.44 3.53 -4.82
N LYS A 61 -2.51 3.92 -4.12
CA LYS A 61 -3.89 3.43 -4.38
C LYS A 61 -4.32 3.65 -5.83
N LYS A 62 -4.08 4.84 -6.39
CA LYS A 62 -4.42 5.14 -7.80
C LYS A 62 -3.66 4.24 -8.79
N LYS A 63 -2.39 3.95 -8.52
CA LYS A 63 -1.57 3.06 -9.35
C LYS A 63 -2.06 1.62 -9.30
N ILE A 64 -2.39 1.12 -8.11
CA ILE A 64 -2.99 -0.21 -7.93
C ILE A 64 -4.32 -0.29 -8.69
N MET A 65 -5.23 0.67 -8.49
CA MET A 65 -6.51 0.70 -9.21
C MET A 65 -6.37 0.73 -10.73
N LYS A 66 -5.31 1.35 -11.26
CA LYS A 66 -5.05 1.40 -12.69
C LYS A 66 -4.67 0.03 -13.26
N VAL A 67 -3.88 -0.75 -12.51
CA VAL A 67 -3.38 -2.06 -12.96
C VAL A 67 -4.35 -3.19 -12.63
N ALA A 68 -5.09 -3.06 -11.53
CA ALA A 68 -6.08 -4.03 -11.08
C ALA A 68 -7.38 -3.32 -10.67
N PRO A 69 -8.20 -2.86 -11.63
CA PRO A 69 -9.45 -2.14 -11.34
C PRO A 69 -10.48 -2.99 -10.58
N MET A 70 -10.35 -4.33 -10.60
CA MET A 70 -11.18 -5.25 -9.81
C MET A 70 -10.71 -5.44 -8.35
N TYR A 71 -9.49 -5.01 -8.00
CA TYR A 71 -8.90 -5.21 -6.68
C TYR A 71 -8.96 -3.96 -5.81
N CYS A 72 -10.13 -3.76 -5.19
CA CYS A 72 -10.31 -2.87 -4.02
C CYS A 72 -10.40 -3.66 -2.69
N ARG A 73 -10.24 -4.99 -2.71
CA ARG A 73 -10.24 -5.85 -1.52
C ARG A 73 -8.81 -5.93 -0.95
N GLY A 74 -8.53 -5.18 0.11
CA GLY A 74 -7.27 -5.26 0.88
C GLY A 74 -6.66 -3.91 1.24
N PHE A 75 -6.88 -2.87 0.43
CA PHE A 75 -6.55 -1.50 0.81
C PHE A 75 -7.79 -0.86 1.44
N SER A 76 -7.90 -0.86 2.76
CA SER A 76 -8.94 -0.07 3.45
C SER A 76 -8.97 1.34 2.86
N LEU A 77 -10.14 1.73 2.34
CA LEU A 77 -10.43 3.08 1.85
C LEU A 77 -10.57 4.08 3.01
N TYR A 78 -10.66 3.57 4.25
CA TYR A 78 -10.56 4.31 5.50
C TYR A 78 -9.13 4.33 6.02
#